data_AF-A0A2E9AKS4-F1
#
_entry.id   AF-A0A2E9AKS4-F1
#
_cell.length_a   1.000
_cell.length_b   1.000
_cell.length_c   1.000
_cell.angle_alpha   90.00
_cell.angle_beta   90.00
_cell.angle_gamma   90.00
#
_symmetry.space_group_name_H-M   'P 1'
#
loop_
_entity.id
_entity.type
_entity.pdbx_description
1 polymer ?
#
loop_
_entity_poly.entity_id
_entity_poly.type
_entity_poly.pdbx_seq_one_letter_code
_entity_poly.pdbx_strand_id
1 'polypeptide(L)'
;MRTRSNTRNKTGRTTRRGVSRMNGSQDSRRHALEAWVAQQLEAMPSWTVASADASFRRYFRARLGEGEAERSYIAMDAPPEREDNPAFVRIAELMAAAGLNVPRVLAVDYEHGFMLLSDLGTRTFLDVLDADNADALFGAATGALIDWQQASQPGVLANYDRATLGTELELFRDWYLARHLRYTPTAEEQADIDRAFTFLLDEICAQPKVYVHRDYMPRNLMVSHPLPGVLDFQDARYGPVTYDLASLFRDAFISWPADRIDGWVRHYWDAARERRIPVGDDFEAFKRDLALMGAQRHLKVLGIFARIAHRDGKPRYLADTPRFVRYLEPVVAAYEPLNGLAPLLAKSAP
;
A
#
# COMPACT_ATOMS: atom_id res chain seq x y z
N MET A 1 -32.73 41.81 -59.08
CA MET A 1 -32.02 41.00 -60.10
C MET A 1 -30.82 40.34 -59.39
N ARG A 2 -30.62 39.01 -59.36
CA ARG A 2 -30.18 38.10 -60.46
C ARG A 2 -28.95 38.70 -61.19
N THR A 3 -27.78 38.06 -61.30
CA THR A 3 -27.39 36.63 -61.49
C THR A 3 -26.05 36.32 -60.75
N ARG A 4 -25.66 35.10 -60.31
CA ARG A 4 -25.24 33.84 -61.01
C ARG A 4 -24.19 34.10 -62.12
N SER A 5 -23.11 33.33 -62.36
CA SER A 5 -22.66 31.94 -62.03
C SER A 5 -21.11 31.86 -62.06
N ASN A 6 -20.36 31.10 -61.25
CA ASN A 6 -20.21 29.63 -61.07
C ASN A 6 -19.39 28.85 -62.16
N THR A 7 -18.23 28.30 -61.76
CA THR A 7 -17.46 27.21 -62.40
C THR A 7 -16.56 26.58 -61.31
N ARG A 8 -16.84 25.34 -60.83
CA ARG A 8 -16.35 24.01 -61.29
C ARG A 8 -14.81 23.85 -61.35
N ASN A 9 -14.17 22.72 -60.99
CA ASN A 9 -14.51 21.50 -60.22
C ASN A 9 -13.24 20.59 -60.13
N LYS A 10 -13.07 19.75 -59.08
CA LYS A 10 -12.21 18.51 -58.92
C LYS A 10 -11.66 18.40 -57.47
N THR A 11 -12.13 17.52 -56.57
CA THR A 11 -12.07 16.04 -56.45
C THR A 11 -10.86 15.48 -55.66
N GLY A 12 -11.15 14.83 -54.52
CA GLY A 12 -10.29 13.96 -53.67
C GLY A 12 -10.83 13.97 -52.22
N ARG A 13 -11.48 12.94 -51.64
CA ARG A 13 -10.97 11.60 -51.28
C ARG A 13 -9.48 11.65 -50.92
N THR A 14 -8.98 11.30 -49.73
CA THR A 14 -9.53 10.54 -48.56
C THR A 14 -8.69 10.96 -47.31
N THR A 15 -8.98 10.71 -46.02
CA THR A 15 -9.74 9.65 -45.33
C THR A 15 -10.25 10.13 -43.94
N ARG A 16 -11.27 9.47 -43.37
CA ARG A 16 -11.54 9.48 -41.91
C ARG A 16 -10.83 8.30 -41.22
N ARG A 17 -9.75 8.54 -40.48
CA ARG A 17 -9.17 7.66 -39.44
C ARG A 17 -8.40 8.55 -38.43
N GLY A 18 -8.49 8.39 -37.12
CA GLY A 18 -9.43 7.55 -36.37
C GLY A 18 -9.65 8.12 -34.96
N VAL A 19 -10.90 8.43 -34.63
CA VAL A 19 -11.34 8.40 -33.23
C VAL A 19 -11.33 6.92 -32.84
N SER A 20 -10.53 6.54 -31.84
CA SER A 20 -10.53 5.17 -31.35
C SER A 20 -11.86 4.89 -30.65
N ARG A 21 -12.81 4.33 -31.40
CA ARG A 21 -13.95 3.64 -30.81
C ARG A 21 -13.41 2.38 -30.12
N MET A 22 -13.26 2.43 -28.80
CA MET A 22 -13.30 1.20 -28.01
C MET A 22 -14.75 0.69 -28.02
N ASN A 23 -15.10 0.02 -29.12
CA ASN A 23 -16.37 -0.69 -29.27
C ASN A 23 -16.40 -1.84 -28.26
N GLY A 24 -17.44 -1.89 -27.44
CA GLY A 24 -17.60 -2.89 -26.38
C GLY A 24 -17.47 -4.33 -26.85
N SER A 25 -16.35 -4.96 -26.52
CA SER A 25 -16.45 -6.18 -25.73
C SER A 25 -16.97 -5.77 -24.36
N GLN A 26 -18.19 -6.21 -24.03
CA GLN A 26 -18.66 -6.11 -22.64
C GLN A 26 -17.61 -6.76 -21.73
N ASP A 27 -17.35 -6.11 -20.60
CA ASP A 27 -16.46 -6.63 -19.56
C ASP A 27 -17.13 -7.85 -18.94
N SER A 28 -16.88 -9.03 -19.51
CA SER A 28 -17.62 -10.25 -19.22
C SER A 28 -17.48 -10.68 -17.76
N ARG A 29 -16.29 -10.49 -17.18
CA ARG A 29 -16.04 -10.67 -15.74
C ARG A 29 -16.86 -9.71 -14.89
N ARG A 30 -16.93 -8.43 -15.26
CA ARG A 30 -17.77 -7.46 -14.54
C ARG A 30 -19.25 -7.84 -14.64
N HIS A 31 -19.76 -8.22 -15.81
CA HIS A 31 -21.16 -8.61 -15.94
C HIS A 31 -21.48 -9.89 -15.15
N ALA A 32 -20.56 -10.86 -15.09
CA ALA A 32 -20.70 -12.04 -14.24
C ALA A 32 -20.69 -11.67 -12.75
N LEU A 33 -19.79 -10.78 -12.31
CA LEU A 33 -19.76 -10.25 -10.94
C LEU A 33 -21.07 -9.53 -10.59
N GLU A 34 -21.55 -8.62 -11.44
CA GLU A 34 -22.77 -7.85 -11.20
C GLU A 34 -24.00 -8.77 -11.08
N ALA A 35 -24.09 -9.81 -11.93
CA ALA A 35 -25.15 -10.82 -11.86
C ALA A 35 -25.04 -11.71 -10.61
N TRP A 36 -23.84 -12.14 -10.23
CA TRP A 36 -23.60 -12.92 -9.02
C TRP A 36 -23.95 -12.13 -7.75
N VAL A 37 -23.52 -10.87 -7.64
CA VAL A 37 -23.87 -9.99 -6.51
C VAL A 37 -25.38 -9.74 -6.44
N ALA A 38 -26.05 -9.56 -7.58
CA ALA A 38 -27.50 -9.38 -7.59
C ALA A 38 -28.26 -10.62 -7.04
N GLN A 39 -27.71 -11.82 -7.22
CA GLN A 39 -28.22 -13.04 -6.59
C GLN A 39 -27.94 -13.06 -5.08
N GLN A 40 -26.71 -12.73 -4.65
CA GLN A 40 -26.34 -12.69 -3.22
C GLN A 40 -27.14 -11.64 -2.41
N LEU A 41 -27.56 -10.54 -3.06
CA LEU A 41 -28.32 -9.46 -2.43
C LEU A 41 -29.84 -9.54 -2.66
N GLU A 42 -30.32 -10.50 -3.44
CA GLU A 42 -31.72 -10.64 -3.91
C GLU A 42 -32.30 -9.35 -4.54
N ALA A 43 -31.43 -8.49 -5.10
CA ALA A 43 -31.79 -7.17 -5.60
C ALA A 43 -30.78 -6.67 -6.65
N MET A 44 -31.22 -5.77 -7.53
CA MET A 44 -30.35 -5.10 -8.51
C MET A 44 -29.77 -3.79 -7.92
N PRO A 45 -28.49 -3.74 -7.55
CA PRO A 45 -27.87 -2.50 -7.07
C PRO A 45 -27.53 -1.53 -8.20
N SER A 46 -27.35 -0.26 -7.84
CA SER A 46 -26.63 0.70 -8.68
C SER A 46 -25.12 0.56 -8.47
N TRP A 47 -24.35 0.79 -9.54
CA TRP A 47 -22.93 0.46 -9.61
C TRP A 47 -22.05 1.70 -9.81
N THR A 48 -21.01 1.83 -9.00
CA THR A 48 -19.91 2.80 -9.19
C THR A 48 -18.56 2.11 -9.06
N VAL A 49 -17.51 2.65 -9.70
CA VAL A 49 -16.14 2.14 -9.48
C VAL A 49 -15.70 2.62 -8.09
N ALA A 50 -15.28 1.68 -7.24
CA ALA A 50 -14.76 2.00 -5.91
C ALA A 50 -13.25 2.26 -5.95
N SER A 51 -12.49 1.43 -6.68
CA SER A 51 -11.07 1.61 -6.92
C SER A 51 -10.62 0.90 -8.19
N ALA A 52 -9.62 1.48 -8.85
CA ALA A 52 -8.85 0.90 -9.94
C ALA A 52 -7.37 0.95 -9.54
N ASP A 53 -6.95 -0.05 -8.77
CA ASP A 53 -5.65 -0.12 -8.11
C ASP A 53 -4.52 -0.57 -9.08
N ALA A 54 -3.28 -0.69 -8.59
CA ALA A 54 -2.16 -1.27 -9.30
C ALA A 54 -2.15 -2.82 -9.34
N SER A 55 -2.93 -3.49 -8.49
CA SER A 55 -3.15 -4.95 -8.52
C SER A 55 -4.05 -5.40 -9.70
N PHE A 56 -4.30 -6.71 -9.84
CA PHE A 56 -5.26 -7.22 -10.83
C PHE A 56 -6.72 -7.17 -10.34
N ARG A 57 -6.92 -6.78 -9.07
CA ARG A 57 -8.22 -6.70 -8.40
C ARG A 57 -9.00 -5.49 -8.87
N ARG A 58 -10.31 -5.65 -9.00
CA ARG A 58 -11.23 -4.58 -9.41
C ARG A 58 -12.35 -4.47 -8.39
N TYR A 59 -12.60 -3.24 -7.93
CA TYR A 59 -13.53 -2.99 -6.84
C TYR A 59 -14.68 -2.11 -7.35
N PHE A 60 -15.90 -2.62 -7.24
CA PHE A 60 -17.13 -1.93 -7.63
C PHE A 60 -18.03 -1.78 -6.41
N ARG A 61 -18.55 -0.58 -6.19
CA ARG A 61 -19.48 -0.31 -5.10
C ARG A 61 -20.90 -0.53 -5.59
N ALA A 62 -21.57 -1.49 -4.98
CA ALA A 62 -23.00 -1.76 -5.12
C ALA A 62 -23.76 -0.92 -4.08
N ARG A 63 -24.84 -0.25 -4.50
CA ARG A 63 -25.75 0.48 -3.59
C ARG A 63 -27.18 0.04 -3.78
N LEU A 64 -27.90 -0.17 -2.67
CA LEU A 64 -29.30 -0.56 -2.61
C LEU A 64 -30.11 0.39 -1.73
N GLY A 65 -31.28 0.82 -2.22
CA GLY A 65 -32.08 1.85 -1.57
C GLY A 65 -31.61 3.27 -1.89
N GLU A 66 -32.30 4.25 -1.32
CA GLU A 66 -32.01 5.68 -1.47
C GLU A 66 -32.12 6.39 -0.11
N GLY A 67 -31.41 7.51 0.05
CA GLY A 67 -31.44 8.32 1.28
C GLY A 67 -30.92 7.56 2.50
N GLU A 68 -31.60 7.71 3.64
CA GLU A 68 -31.22 7.09 4.92
C GLU A 68 -31.32 5.54 4.92
N ALA A 69 -31.98 4.95 3.93
CA ALA A 69 -32.07 3.50 3.74
C ALA A 69 -31.01 2.94 2.77
N GLU A 70 -30.09 3.77 2.25
CA GLU A 70 -29.01 3.31 1.38
C GLU A 70 -28.09 2.32 2.12
N ARG A 71 -27.98 1.11 1.59
CA ARG A 71 -26.98 0.10 1.99
C ARG A 71 -25.94 -0.02 0.89
N SER A 72 -24.67 -0.05 1.25
CA SER A 72 -23.55 -0.16 0.31
C SER A 72 -22.66 -1.35 0.60
N TYR A 73 -22.10 -1.92 -0.47
CA TYR A 73 -21.26 -3.12 -0.47
C TYR A 73 -20.15 -2.95 -1.50
N ILE A 74 -19.02 -3.63 -1.29
CA ILE A 74 -17.94 -3.72 -2.27
C ILE A 74 -17.97 -5.09 -2.93
N ALA A 75 -18.24 -5.12 -4.23
CA ALA A 75 -18.03 -6.27 -5.09
C ALA A 75 -16.57 -6.26 -5.57
N MET A 76 -15.86 -7.34 -5.29
CA MET A 76 -14.46 -7.53 -5.66
C MET A 76 -14.36 -8.61 -6.74
N ASP A 77 -13.73 -8.26 -7.86
CA ASP A 77 -13.29 -9.20 -8.89
C ASP A 77 -11.77 -9.39 -8.75
N ALA A 78 -11.37 -10.60 -8.38
CA ALA A 78 -10.00 -11.01 -8.10
C ALA A 78 -9.70 -12.34 -8.82
N PRO A 79 -9.20 -12.29 -10.07
CA PRO A 79 -9.03 -13.46 -10.93
C PRO A 79 -8.18 -14.57 -10.25
N PRO A 80 -8.71 -15.80 -10.05
CA PRO A 80 -8.03 -16.84 -9.27
C PRO A 80 -6.69 -17.29 -9.86
N GLU A 81 -6.45 -17.05 -11.15
CA GLU A 81 -5.16 -17.33 -11.81
C GLU A 81 -4.07 -16.28 -11.50
N ARG A 82 -4.40 -15.23 -10.72
CA ARG A 82 -3.52 -14.13 -10.34
C ARG A 82 -3.55 -13.77 -8.85
N GLU A 83 -4.62 -14.11 -8.14
CA GLU A 83 -4.91 -13.63 -6.79
C GLU A 83 -5.22 -14.80 -5.83
N ASP A 84 -4.58 -14.83 -4.65
CA ASP A 84 -4.85 -15.81 -3.60
C ASP A 84 -6.10 -15.42 -2.79
N ASN A 85 -7.26 -15.76 -3.36
CA ASN A 85 -8.56 -15.51 -2.77
C ASN A 85 -8.76 -16.19 -1.40
N PRO A 86 -8.37 -17.47 -1.18
CA PRO A 86 -8.39 -18.08 0.16
C PRO A 86 -7.51 -17.36 1.19
N ALA A 87 -6.35 -16.81 0.81
CA ALA A 87 -5.54 -16.02 1.74
C ALA A 87 -6.20 -14.70 2.12
N PHE A 88 -6.85 -14.00 1.17
CA PHE A 88 -7.60 -12.78 1.48
C PHE A 88 -8.67 -13.05 2.55
N VAL A 89 -9.51 -14.08 2.36
CA VAL A 89 -10.60 -14.42 3.29
C VAL A 89 -10.03 -14.79 4.66
N ARG A 90 -9.02 -15.68 4.71
CA ARG A 90 -8.38 -16.10 5.96
C ARG A 90 -7.79 -14.93 6.76
N ILE A 91 -7.18 -13.95 6.10
CA ILE A 91 -6.59 -12.79 6.79
C ILE A 91 -7.68 -11.81 7.22
N ALA A 92 -8.74 -11.60 6.42
CA ALA A 92 -9.90 -10.80 6.84
C ALA A 92 -10.55 -11.38 8.11
N GLU A 93 -10.75 -12.70 8.17
CA GLU A 93 -11.26 -13.39 9.36
C GLU A 93 -10.34 -13.24 10.56
N LEU A 94 -9.01 -13.38 10.37
CA LEU A 94 -8.02 -13.25 11.43
C LEU A 94 -7.97 -11.82 12.00
N MET A 95 -8.05 -10.79 11.15
CA MET A 95 -8.11 -9.38 11.58
C MET A 95 -9.43 -9.03 12.27
N ALA A 96 -10.56 -9.53 11.76
CA ALA A 96 -11.86 -9.36 12.42
C ALA A 96 -11.89 -10.05 13.80
N ALA A 97 -11.31 -11.24 13.93
CA ALA A 97 -11.16 -11.94 15.21
C ALA A 97 -10.21 -11.21 16.19
N ALA A 98 -9.23 -10.48 15.67
CA ALA A 98 -8.39 -9.56 16.45
C ALA A 98 -9.09 -8.24 16.84
N GLY A 99 -10.34 -8.01 16.40
CA GLY A 99 -11.13 -6.82 16.73
C GLY A 99 -11.04 -5.66 15.74
N LEU A 100 -10.33 -5.82 14.61
CA LEU A 100 -10.17 -4.75 13.63
C LEU A 100 -11.40 -4.60 12.72
N ASN A 101 -11.73 -3.37 12.36
CA ASN A 101 -12.77 -3.07 11.37
C ASN A 101 -12.27 -3.27 9.93
N VAL A 102 -12.14 -4.52 9.50
CA VAL A 102 -11.85 -4.90 8.11
C VAL A 102 -13.15 -5.15 7.32
N PRO A 103 -13.13 -5.15 5.97
CA PRO A 103 -14.28 -5.54 5.16
C PRO A 103 -14.65 -6.98 5.47
N ARG A 104 -15.83 -7.17 6.05
CA ARG A 104 -16.40 -8.50 6.31
C ARG A 104 -16.69 -9.17 4.98
N VAL A 105 -16.19 -10.38 4.78
CA VAL A 105 -16.58 -11.23 3.65
C VAL A 105 -18.01 -11.70 3.90
N LEU A 106 -18.94 -11.30 3.03
CA LEU A 106 -20.37 -11.63 3.12
C LEU A 106 -20.71 -12.84 2.26
N ALA A 107 -20.08 -12.94 1.08
CA ALA A 107 -20.14 -14.10 0.19
C ALA A 107 -18.83 -14.20 -0.62
N VAL A 108 -18.49 -15.40 -1.07
CA VAL A 108 -17.32 -15.67 -1.91
C VAL A 108 -17.65 -16.74 -2.95
N ASP A 109 -17.16 -16.54 -4.17
CA ASP A 109 -17.08 -17.55 -5.23
C ASP A 109 -15.60 -17.73 -5.58
N TYR A 110 -15.02 -18.84 -5.12
CA TYR A 110 -13.61 -19.16 -5.36
C TYR A 110 -13.31 -19.64 -6.79
N GLU A 111 -14.30 -20.15 -7.52
CA GLU A 111 -14.13 -20.65 -8.89
C GLU A 111 -13.98 -19.47 -9.87
N HIS A 112 -14.83 -18.45 -9.71
CA HIS A 112 -14.77 -17.23 -10.52
C HIS A 112 -13.86 -16.16 -9.92
N GLY A 113 -13.57 -16.20 -8.62
CA GLY A 113 -12.79 -15.18 -7.90
C GLY A 113 -13.59 -13.92 -7.61
N PHE A 114 -14.85 -14.08 -7.19
CA PHE A 114 -15.72 -12.98 -6.81
C PHE A 114 -15.92 -12.95 -5.30
N MET A 115 -15.95 -11.74 -4.72
CA MET A 115 -16.30 -11.55 -3.31
C MET A 115 -17.30 -10.41 -3.16
N LEU A 116 -18.19 -10.55 -2.19
CA LEU A 116 -19.07 -9.50 -1.72
C LEU A 116 -18.64 -9.12 -0.31
N LEU A 117 -18.24 -7.87 -0.13
CA LEU A 117 -17.64 -7.36 1.11
C LEU A 117 -18.50 -6.24 1.71
N SER A 118 -18.45 -6.07 3.03
CA SER A 118 -18.99 -4.86 3.66
C SER A 118 -18.21 -3.62 3.24
N ASP A 119 -18.90 -2.49 3.12
CA ASP A 119 -18.32 -1.22 2.70
C ASP A 119 -17.80 -0.39 3.88
N LEU A 120 -16.54 0.04 3.83
CA LEU A 120 -15.91 0.90 4.85
C LEU A 120 -15.97 2.40 4.50
N GLY A 121 -16.81 2.80 3.54
CA GLY A 121 -16.97 4.19 3.11
C GLY A 121 -16.03 4.61 1.98
N THR A 122 -15.87 5.91 1.79
CA THR A 122 -15.20 6.51 0.61
C THR A 122 -14.00 7.40 0.94
N ARG A 123 -13.72 7.68 2.21
CA ARG A 123 -12.64 8.58 2.64
C ARG A 123 -11.59 7.82 3.43
N THR A 124 -10.36 7.87 2.95
CA THR A 124 -9.17 7.39 3.64
C THR A 124 -8.70 8.42 4.67
N PHE A 125 -7.77 8.05 5.56
CA PHE A 125 -7.08 9.01 6.42
C PHE A 125 -6.24 9.97 5.58
N LEU A 126 -5.63 9.49 4.49
CA LEU A 126 -4.87 10.35 3.57
C LEU A 126 -5.74 11.47 2.95
N ASP A 127 -7.04 11.24 2.72
CA ASP A 127 -7.94 12.25 2.16
C ASP A 127 -8.33 13.36 3.16
N VAL A 128 -8.19 13.11 4.47
CA VAL A 128 -8.70 14.01 5.52
C VAL A 128 -7.64 14.51 6.51
N LEU A 129 -6.45 13.90 6.55
CA LEU A 129 -5.42 14.23 7.54
C LEU A 129 -4.98 15.70 7.44
N ASP A 130 -5.13 16.42 8.55
CA ASP A 130 -4.69 17.79 8.71
C ASP A 130 -3.96 17.98 10.05
N ALA A 131 -3.47 19.20 10.31
CA ALA A 131 -2.72 19.50 11.52
C ALA A 131 -3.54 19.32 12.81
N ASP A 132 -4.87 19.49 12.76
CA ASP A 132 -5.75 19.54 13.91
C ASP A 132 -6.31 18.14 14.26
N ASN A 133 -6.52 17.28 13.25
CA ASN A 133 -7.12 15.95 13.43
C ASN A 133 -6.11 14.79 13.53
N ALA A 134 -4.85 14.99 13.14
CA ALA A 134 -3.87 13.91 13.02
C ALA A 134 -3.65 13.11 14.31
N ASP A 135 -3.58 13.75 15.47
CA ASP A 135 -3.34 13.05 16.75
C ASP A 135 -4.47 12.05 17.07
N ALA A 136 -5.73 12.42 16.78
CA ALA A 136 -6.88 11.56 17.01
C ALA A 136 -6.91 10.38 16.02
N LEU A 137 -6.62 10.63 14.74
CA LEU A 137 -6.58 9.59 13.71
C LEU A 137 -5.41 8.62 13.94
N PHE A 138 -4.21 9.12 14.24
CA PHE A 138 -3.06 8.27 14.55
C PHE A 138 -3.18 7.55 15.90
N GLY A 139 -3.88 8.12 16.88
CA GLY A 139 -4.27 7.40 18.11
C GLY A 139 -5.19 6.21 17.81
N ALA A 140 -6.22 6.40 16.98
CA ALA A 140 -7.11 5.31 16.56
C ALA A 140 -6.36 4.22 15.76
N ALA A 141 -5.47 4.60 14.85
CA ALA A 141 -4.60 3.68 14.12
C ALA A 141 -3.64 2.92 15.06
N THR A 142 -3.08 3.60 16.07
CA THR A 142 -2.22 2.99 17.08
C THR A 142 -2.97 1.91 17.87
N GLY A 143 -4.21 2.19 18.29
CA GLY A 143 -5.06 1.20 18.97
C GLY A 143 -5.30 -0.06 18.13
N ALA A 144 -5.79 0.11 16.89
CA ALA A 144 -6.06 -1.00 15.98
C ALA A 144 -4.80 -1.79 15.59
N LEU A 145 -3.63 -1.14 15.48
CA LEU A 145 -2.36 -1.81 15.26
C LEU A 145 -1.95 -2.66 16.47
N ILE A 146 -2.13 -2.15 17.69
CA ILE A 146 -1.80 -2.91 18.92
C ILE A 146 -2.74 -4.11 19.09
N ASP A 147 -4.03 -3.98 18.80
CA ASP A 147 -4.96 -5.12 18.79
C ASP A 147 -4.53 -6.19 17.77
N TRP A 148 -4.10 -5.77 16.56
CA TRP A 148 -3.58 -6.68 15.54
C TRP A 148 -2.33 -7.43 15.99
N GLN A 149 -1.38 -6.71 16.56
CA GLN A 149 -0.14 -7.28 17.07
C GLN A 149 -0.37 -8.15 18.32
N GLN A 150 -1.38 -7.87 19.14
CA GLN A 150 -1.67 -8.70 20.32
C GLN A 150 -2.26 -10.07 19.92
N ALA A 151 -2.96 -10.15 18.78
CA ALA A 151 -3.50 -11.40 18.23
C ALA A 151 -2.43 -12.33 17.61
N SER A 152 -1.16 -11.92 17.60
CA SER A 152 -0.05 -12.63 16.96
C SER A 152 0.13 -14.07 17.43
N GLN A 153 0.23 -15.01 16.49
CA GLN A 153 0.57 -16.41 16.75
C GLN A 153 1.62 -16.91 15.76
N PRO A 154 2.74 -17.50 16.22
CA PRO A 154 3.74 -18.11 15.34
C PRO A 154 3.12 -19.19 14.45
N GLY A 155 3.48 -19.20 13.16
CA GLY A 155 3.08 -20.24 12.21
C GLY A 155 1.67 -20.08 11.59
N VAL A 156 0.86 -19.12 12.03
CA VAL A 156 -0.46 -18.82 11.42
C VAL A 156 -0.31 -18.00 10.14
N LEU A 157 0.50 -16.94 10.18
CA LEU A 157 0.92 -16.18 9.00
C LEU A 157 2.33 -16.58 8.58
N ALA A 158 2.59 -16.54 7.27
CA ALA A 158 3.92 -16.80 6.74
C ALA A 158 4.94 -15.80 7.30
N ASN A 159 6.15 -16.28 7.61
CA ASN A 159 7.21 -15.43 8.15
C ASN A 159 7.56 -14.29 7.18
N TYR A 160 7.82 -13.11 7.74
CA TYR A 160 8.58 -12.06 7.08
C TYR A 160 10.04 -12.23 7.51
N ASP A 161 10.77 -13.01 6.73
CA ASP A 161 12.12 -13.48 7.09
C ASP A 161 13.22 -12.71 6.36
N ARG A 162 14.47 -13.04 6.70
CA ARG A 162 15.68 -12.47 6.10
C ARG A 162 15.69 -12.59 4.58
N ALA A 163 15.26 -13.74 4.03
CA ALA A 163 15.24 -13.99 2.60
C ALA A 163 14.26 -13.06 1.88
N THR A 164 13.06 -12.90 2.44
CA THR A 164 12.03 -11.99 1.93
C THR A 164 12.47 -10.53 2.02
N LEU A 165 12.97 -10.09 3.20
CA LEU A 165 13.45 -8.73 3.41
C LEU A 165 14.67 -8.38 2.54
N GLY A 166 15.58 -9.34 2.33
CA GLY A 166 16.75 -9.18 1.47
C GLY A 166 16.39 -9.07 0.00
N THR A 167 15.48 -9.93 -0.49
CA THR A 167 14.97 -9.86 -1.88
C THR A 167 14.26 -8.52 -2.15
N GLU A 168 13.61 -7.94 -1.14
CA GLU A 168 13.00 -6.61 -1.25
C GLU A 168 14.02 -5.45 -1.21
N LEU A 169 15.16 -5.61 -0.53
CA LEU A 169 16.26 -4.65 -0.56
C LEU A 169 16.93 -4.59 -1.94
N GLU A 170 17.07 -5.72 -2.63
CA GLU A 170 17.66 -5.77 -3.99
C GLU A 170 16.86 -4.95 -5.03
N LEU A 171 15.60 -4.62 -4.76
CA LEU A 171 14.85 -3.68 -5.59
C LEU A 171 15.53 -2.29 -5.68
N PHE A 172 16.26 -1.87 -4.64
CA PHE A 172 17.09 -0.66 -4.68
C PHE A 172 18.22 -0.80 -5.70
N ARG A 173 18.96 -1.92 -5.70
CA ARG A 173 20.07 -2.18 -6.63
C ARG A 173 19.56 -2.28 -8.08
N ASP A 174 18.56 -3.13 -8.31
CA ASP A 174 18.03 -3.46 -9.64
C ASP A 174 17.24 -2.33 -10.28
N TRP A 175 16.34 -1.69 -9.52
CA TRP A 175 15.37 -0.76 -10.10
C TRP A 175 15.72 0.69 -9.82
N TYR A 176 16.17 1.03 -8.61
CA TYR A 176 16.52 2.42 -8.32
C TYR A 176 17.88 2.80 -8.90
N LEU A 177 18.97 2.12 -8.52
CA LEU A 177 20.31 2.42 -9.03
C LEU A 177 20.44 2.07 -10.53
N ALA A 178 20.29 0.79 -10.89
CA ALA A 178 20.61 0.35 -12.25
C ALA A 178 19.58 0.82 -13.30
N ARG A 179 18.27 0.82 -13.00
CA ARG A 179 17.24 1.15 -14.00
C ARG A 179 16.79 2.61 -14.04
N HIS A 180 16.64 3.26 -12.88
CA HIS A 180 16.17 4.65 -12.78
C HIS A 180 17.32 5.66 -12.85
N LEU A 181 18.32 5.55 -11.96
CA LEU A 181 19.50 6.41 -12.00
C LEU A 181 20.47 6.06 -13.14
N ARG A 182 20.34 4.87 -13.74
CA ARG A 182 21.24 4.31 -14.77
C ARG A 182 22.69 4.20 -14.28
N TYR A 183 22.84 3.89 -13.00
CA TYR A 183 24.11 3.83 -12.30
C TYR A 183 24.53 2.39 -12.03
N THR A 184 25.78 2.06 -12.37
CA THR A 184 26.41 0.79 -12.00
C THR A 184 27.42 1.06 -10.88
N PRO A 185 27.18 0.60 -9.64
CA PRO A 185 28.10 0.82 -8.54
C PRO A 185 29.47 0.15 -8.77
N THR A 186 30.53 0.80 -8.30
CA THR A 186 31.90 0.24 -8.29
C THR A 186 32.00 -0.97 -7.35
N ALA A 187 33.07 -1.77 -7.44
CA ALA A 187 33.26 -2.90 -6.53
C ALA A 187 33.30 -2.50 -5.04
N GLU A 188 33.75 -1.27 -4.73
CA GLU A 188 33.73 -0.70 -3.39
C GLU A 188 32.30 -0.32 -2.97
N GLU A 189 31.56 0.41 -3.82
CA GLU A 189 30.16 0.78 -3.56
C GLU A 189 29.23 -0.46 -3.47
N GLN A 190 29.50 -1.54 -4.22
CA GLN A 190 28.78 -2.81 -4.07
C GLN A 190 29.03 -3.42 -2.67
N ALA A 191 30.28 -3.42 -2.20
CA ALA A 191 30.61 -3.90 -0.88
C ALA A 191 30.04 -3.03 0.25
N ASP A 192 29.87 -1.72 0.02
CA ASP A 192 29.11 -0.83 0.92
C ASP A 192 27.62 -1.18 0.97
N ILE A 193 26.97 -1.40 -0.17
CA ILE A 193 25.57 -1.86 -0.24
C ILE A 193 25.42 -3.18 0.51
N ASP A 194 26.30 -4.15 0.26
CA ASP A 194 26.24 -5.48 0.88
C ASP A 194 26.44 -5.42 2.41
N ARG A 195 27.35 -4.55 2.90
CA ARG A 195 27.50 -4.27 4.34
C ARG A 195 26.23 -3.66 4.93
N ALA A 196 25.71 -2.61 4.32
CA ALA A 196 24.52 -1.91 4.80
C ALA A 196 23.29 -2.84 4.82
N PHE A 197 23.08 -3.64 3.77
CA PHE A 197 22.00 -4.61 3.70
C PHE A 197 22.16 -5.71 4.74
N THR A 198 23.38 -6.23 4.94
CA THR A 198 23.65 -7.26 5.97
C THR A 198 23.32 -6.72 7.36
N PHE A 199 23.81 -5.53 7.70
CA PHE A 199 23.52 -4.87 8.99
C PHE A 199 22.02 -4.63 9.20
N LEU A 200 21.32 -4.04 8.23
CA LEU A 200 19.85 -3.86 8.32
C LEU A 200 19.13 -5.19 8.54
N LEU A 201 19.51 -6.24 7.82
CA LEU A 201 18.88 -7.55 7.93
C LEU A 201 19.19 -8.26 9.26
N ASP A 202 20.39 -8.09 9.83
CA ASP A 202 20.72 -8.63 11.15
C ASP A 202 19.87 -7.98 12.24
N GLU A 203 19.86 -6.65 12.28
CA GLU A 203 19.13 -5.86 13.28
C GLU A 203 17.62 -6.06 13.19
N ILE A 204 17.05 -6.01 11.98
CA ILE A 204 15.61 -6.19 11.76
C ILE A 204 15.18 -7.64 12.07
N CYS A 205 16.02 -8.65 11.78
CA CYS A 205 15.68 -10.05 12.10
C CYS A 205 15.87 -10.40 13.59
N ALA A 206 16.63 -9.61 14.34
CA ALA A 206 16.75 -9.74 15.79
C ALA A 206 15.52 -9.21 16.55
N GLN A 207 14.71 -8.35 15.94
CA GLN A 207 13.49 -7.82 16.55
C GLN A 207 12.47 -8.93 16.86
N PRO A 208 11.72 -8.81 17.96
CA PRO A 208 10.55 -9.65 18.21
C PRO A 208 9.53 -9.59 17.07
N LYS A 209 8.82 -10.70 16.87
CA LYS A 209 7.88 -10.88 15.77
C LYS A 209 6.42 -10.79 16.22
N VAL A 210 5.61 -10.17 15.38
CA VAL A 210 4.17 -9.97 15.51
C VAL A 210 3.51 -10.10 14.13
N TYR A 211 2.20 -10.12 14.05
CA TYR A 211 1.52 -9.92 12.77
C TYR A 211 1.79 -8.51 12.25
N VAL A 212 2.15 -8.43 10.96
CA VAL A 212 2.42 -7.19 10.24
C VAL A 212 1.62 -7.16 8.95
N HIS A 213 0.91 -6.07 8.74
CA HIS A 213 0.07 -5.78 7.57
C HIS A 213 0.91 -5.36 6.35
N ARG A 214 2.15 -4.86 6.56
CA ARG A 214 3.12 -4.39 5.53
C ARG A 214 2.79 -3.06 4.85
N ASP A 215 1.50 -2.78 4.69
CA ASP A 215 0.98 -1.55 4.10
C ASP A 215 -0.01 -0.85 5.05
N TYR A 216 0.33 -0.85 6.35
CA TYR A 216 -0.39 -0.10 7.39
C TYR A 216 -0.02 1.39 7.31
N MET A 217 -0.85 2.20 6.66
CA MET A 217 -0.55 3.59 6.35
C MET A 217 -1.79 4.37 5.92
N PRO A 218 -1.81 5.72 5.98
CA PRO A 218 -3.05 6.51 5.88
C PRO A 218 -3.91 6.31 4.63
N ARG A 219 -3.33 5.90 3.48
CA ARG A 219 -4.12 5.59 2.26
C ARG A 219 -4.99 4.32 2.40
N ASN A 220 -4.65 3.43 3.34
CA ASN A 220 -5.27 2.12 3.56
C ASN A 220 -6.10 2.09 4.86
N LEU A 221 -6.17 3.23 5.57
CA LEU A 221 -7.00 3.42 6.76
C LEU A 221 -8.21 4.28 6.39
N MET A 222 -9.41 3.86 6.78
CA MET A 222 -10.68 4.47 6.39
C MET A 222 -11.32 5.24 7.54
N VAL A 223 -11.92 6.38 7.23
CA VAL A 223 -12.79 7.14 8.13
C VAL A 223 -14.17 6.48 8.18
N SER A 224 -14.25 5.40 8.96
CA SER A 224 -15.45 4.59 9.18
C SER A 224 -15.77 4.45 10.67
N HIS A 225 -16.87 3.75 10.98
CA HIS A 225 -17.21 3.35 12.34
C HIS A 225 -17.37 1.83 12.40
N PRO A 226 -16.66 1.10 13.28
CA PRO A 226 -15.57 1.56 14.17
C PRO A 226 -14.38 2.20 13.42
N LEU A 227 -13.65 3.10 14.09
CA LEU A 227 -12.51 3.82 13.54
C LEU A 227 -11.19 3.19 14.02
N PRO A 228 -10.17 2.97 13.17
CA PRO A 228 -10.19 3.04 11.71
C PRO A 228 -10.84 1.81 11.07
N GLY A 229 -11.33 1.98 9.83
CA GLY A 229 -11.45 0.85 8.92
C GLY A 229 -10.09 0.50 8.32
N VAL A 230 -9.81 -0.78 8.06
CA VAL A 230 -8.47 -1.22 7.58
C VAL A 230 -8.60 -2.01 6.27
N LEU A 231 -7.82 -1.64 5.25
CA LEU A 231 -7.83 -2.21 3.89
C LEU A 231 -6.43 -2.70 3.48
N ASP A 232 -6.33 -3.48 2.38
CA ASP A 232 -5.05 -3.85 1.74
C ASP A 232 -4.15 -4.80 2.58
N PHE A 233 -4.77 -5.66 3.38
CA PHE A 233 -4.09 -6.55 4.35
C PHE A 233 -3.71 -7.94 3.80
N GLN A 234 -4.09 -8.30 2.56
CA GLN A 234 -3.93 -9.66 2.03
C GLN A 234 -2.50 -10.23 2.06
N ASP A 235 -1.49 -9.36 2.10
CA ASP A 235 -0.09 -9.74 2.08
C ASP A 235 0.50 -9.97 3.47
N ALA A 236 -0.30 -9.82 4.53
CA ALA A 236 0.13 -9.83 5.93
C ALA A 236 1.00 -11.05 6.30
N ARG A 237 1.98 -10.80 7.17
CA ARG A 237 3.03 -11.76 7.57
C ARG A 237 3.22 -11.78 9.08
N TYR A 238 4.04 -12.71 9.55
CA TYR A 238 4.59 -12.71 10.91
C TYR A 238 6.03 -12.16 10.89
N GLY A 239 6.23 -10.92 11.33
CA GLY A 239 7.43 -10.12 11.06
C GLY A 239 7.78 -9.09 12.15
N PRO A 240 8.80 -8.24 11.92
CA PRO A 240 9.38 -7.35 12.92
C PRO A 240 8.36 -6.36 13.53
N VAL A 241 8.36 -6.23 14.87
CA VAL A 241 7.40 -5.42 15.63
C VAL A 241 7.35 -3.93 15.24
N THR A 242 8.42 -3.39 14.65
CA THR A 242 8.46 -1.99 14.22
C THR A 242 7.97 -1.75 12.78
N TYR A 243 7.68 -2.80 12.00
CA TYR A 243 7.44 -2.67 10.55
C TYR A 243 6.26 -1.75 10.21
N ASP A 244 5.07 -2.05 10.77
CA ASP A 244 3.85 -1.28 10.48
C ASP A 244 3.91 0.12 11.09
N LEU A 245 4.64 0.31 12.20
CA LEU A 245 4.85 1.62 12.80
C LEU A 245 5.74 2.52 11.90
N ALA A 246 6.77 1.95 11.28
CA ALA A 246 7.57 2.62 10.27
C ALA A 246 6.74 2.97 9.03
N SER A 247 5.80 2.09 8.66
CA SER A 247 4.84 2.34 7.58
C SER A 247 3.85 3.46 7.91
N LEU A 248 3.38 3.56 9.16
CA LEU A 248 2.36 4.52 9.57
C LEU A 248 2.90 5.97 9.65
N PHE A 249 4.07 6.18 10.25
CA PHE A 249 4.57 7.53 10.57
C PHE A 249 5.65 8.07 9.64
N ARG A 250 6.37 7.23 8.88
CA ARG A 250 7.50 7.64 8.02
C ARG A 250 7.16 7.49 6.54
N ASP A 251 5.95 7.89 6.17
CA ASP A 251 5.33 7.52 4.92
C ASP A 251 5.53 8.52 3.76
N ALA A 252 5.24 8.04 2.55
CA ALA A 252 5.40 8.72 1.28
C ALA A 252 4.58 9.99 1.11
N PHE A 253 3.36 10.04 1.67
CA PHE A 253 2.37 11.00 1.20
C PHE A 253 2.34 12.30 2.01
N ILE A 254 2.46 12.22 3.34
CA ILE A 254 2.47 13.38 4.26
C ILE A 254 3.76 13.33 5.10
N SER A 255 4.33 14.50 5.39
CA SER A 255 5.48 14.66 6.29
C SER A 255 5.05 15.47 7.51
N TRP A 256 5.49 15.04 8.69
CA TRP A 256 5.14 15.66 9.98
C TRP A 256 6.38 16.21 10.70
N PRO A 257 6.20 17.17 11.62
CA PRO A 257 7.25 17.60 12.54
C PRO A 257 7.84 16.41 13.33
N ALA A 258 9.16 16.39 13.51
CA ALA A 258 9.87 15.25 14.09
C ALA A 258 9.51 15.01 15.57
N ASP A 259 9.26 16.08 16.32
CA ASP A 259 8.74 16.06 17.69
C ASP A 259 7.33 15.42 17.79
N ARG A 260 6.46 15.71 16.82
CA ARG A 260 5.13 15.08 16.75
C ARG A 260 5.22 13.58 16.43
N ILE A 261 6.11 13.20 15.52
CA ILE A 261 6.41 11.78 15.22
C ILE A 261 6.95 11.07 16.47
N ASP A 262 7.95 11.63 17.16
CA ASP A 262 8.51 11.04 18.38
C ASP A 262 7.44 10.92 19.49
N GLY A 263 6.49 11.87 19.57
CA GLY A 263 5.32 11.80 20.46
C GLY A 263 4.39 10.63 20.14
N TRP A 264 4.06 10.39 18.86
CA TRP A 264 3.22 9.25 18.48
C TRP A 264 3.95 7.90 18.63
N VAL A 265 5.25 7.85 18.33
CA VAL A 265 6.10 6.68 18.55
C VAL A 265 6.19 6.34 20.04
N ARG A 266 6.30 7.36 20.92
CA ARG A 266 6.21 7.20 22.37
C ARG A 266 4.85 6.63 22.80
N HIS A 267 3.76 7.22 22.33
CA HIS A 267 2.41 6.78 22.65
C HIS A 267 2.16 5.31 22.27
N TYR A 268 2.58 4.90 21.07
CA TYR A 268 2.55 3.49 20.68
C TYR A 268 3.38 2.63 21.63
N TRP A 269 4.61 3.02 21.96
CA TRP A 269 5.51 2.19 22.78
C TRP A 269 4.97 1.99 24.20
N ASP A 270 4.43 3.03 24.82
CA ASP A 270 3.81 2.94 26.16
C ASP A 270 2.59 1.99 26.14
N ALA A 271 1.67 2.17 25.18
CA ALA A 271 0.47 1.36 25.04
C ALA A 271 0.77 -0.11 24.62
N ALA A 272 1.80 -0.30 23.79
CA ALA A 272 2.29 -1.62 23.39
C ALA A 272 2.85 -2.39 24.59
N ARG A 273 3.61 -1.72 25.49
CA ARG A 273 4.09 -2.32 26.74
C ARG A 273 2.95 -2.69 27.69
N GLU A 274 1.94 -1.83 27.85
CA GLU A 274 0.75 -2.12 28.64
C GLU A 274 0.00 -3.37 28.13
N ARG A 275 -0.11 -3.52 26.80
CA ARG A 275 -0.71 -4.69 26.14
C ARG A 275 0.24 -5.90 26.03
N ARG A 276 1.47 -5.82 26.56
CA ARG A 276 2.52 -6.86 26.54
C ARG A 276 3.02 -7.24 25.14
N ILE A 277 2.95 -6.32 24.18
CA ILE A 277 3.66 -6.45 22.90
C ILE A 277 5.16 -6.35 23.18
N PRO A 278 6.01 -7.23 22.60
CA PRO A 278 7.44 -7.26 22.89
C PRO A 278 8.20 -6.11 22.20
N VAL A 279 8.11 -4.90 22.75
CA VAL A 279 8.79 -3.67 22.27
C VAL A 279 10.00 -3.25 23.13
N GLY A 280 10.39 -4.10 24.09
CA GLY A 280 11.49 -3.84 25.04
C GLY A 280 11.17 -2.82 26.12
N ASP A 281 12.12 -2.59 27.02
CA ASP A 281 12.02 -1.63 28.13
C ASP A 281 12.89 -0.37 27.95
N ASP A 282 13.73 -0.33 26.91
CA ASP A 282 14.46 0.87 26.47
C ASP A 282 13.82 1.45 25.20
N PHE A 283 13.40 2.71 25.29
CA PHE A 283 12.78 3.42 24.17
C PHE A 283 13.79 3.91 23.12
N GLU A 284 15.04 4.21 23.50
CA GLU A 284 16.02 4.66 22.50
C GLU A 284 16.51 3.46 21.67
N ALA A 285 16.62 2.28 22.27
CA ALA A 285 16.74 1.02 21.52
C ALA A 285 15.53 0.79 20.58
N PHE A 286 14.30 0.98 21.06
CA PHE A 286 13.11 0.87 20.21
C PHE A 286 13.09 1.89 19.05
N LYS A 287 13.50 3.15 19.30
CA LYS A 287 13.64 4.19 18.26
C LYS A 287 14.71 3.86 17.24
N ARG A 288 15.82 3.27 17.66
CA ARG A 288 16.87 2.73 16.77
C ARG A 288 16.30 1.64 15.87
N ASP A 289 15.62 0.65 16.44
CA ASP A 289 15.03 -0.46 15.71
C ASP A 289 13.98 0.01 14.69
N LEU A 290 13.15 0.99 15.07
CA LEU A 290 12.21 1.67 14.19
C LEU A 290 12.91 2.45 13.07
N ALA A 291 14.06 3.07 13.34
CA ALA A 291 14.82 3.82 12.34
C ALA A 291 15.46 2.90 11.29
N LEU A 292 16.03 1.78 11.73
CA LEU A 292 16.62 0.77 10.84
C LEU A 292 15.55 0.08 9.99
N MET A 293 14.40 -0.26 10.59
CA MET A 293 13.24 -0.77 9.86
C MET A 293 12.70 0.25 8.84
N GLY A 294 12.65 1.53 9.22
CA GLY A 294 12.35 2.63 8.30
C GLY A 294 13.29 2.67 7.10
N ALA A 295 14.60 2.55 7.32
CA ALA A 295 15.59 2.56 6.25
C ALA A 295 15.43 1.39 5.27
N GLN A 296 15.24 0.16 5.76
CA GLN A 296 14.95 -1.00 4.90
C GLN A 296 13.68 -0.77 4.07
N ARG A 297 12.60 -0.26 4.68
CA ARG A 297 11.35 0.05 3.98
C ARG A 297 11.57 1.13 2.91
N HIS A 298 12.31 2.20 3.20
CA HIS A 298 12.56 3.28 2.24
C HIS A 298 13.41 2.82 1.05
N LEU A 299 14.46 2.04 1.27
CA LEU A 299 15.27 1.43 0.20
C LEU A 299 14.41 0.53 -0.71
N LYS A 300 13.59 -0.35 -0.11
CA LYS A 300 12.58 -1.16 -0.80
C LYS A 300 11.62 -0.30 -1.62
N VAL A 301 11.07 0.77 -1.04
CA VAL A 301 10.07 1.63 -1.70
C VAL A 301 10.67 2.43 -2.87
N LEU A 302 11.92 2.93 -2.75
CA LEU A 302 12.65 3.53 -3.87
C LEU A 302 12.73 2.56 -5.07
N GLY A 303 13.07 1.31 -4.80
CA GLY A 303 13.07 0.24 -5.80
C GLY A 303 11.69 -0.08 -6.38
N ILE A 304 10.65 -0.21 -5.54
CA ILE A 304 9.27 -0.45 -5.99
C ILE A 304 8.75 0.69 -6.87
N PHE A 305 9.00 1.95 -6.50
CA PHE A 305 8.50 3.11 -7.24
C PHE A 305 9.22 3.25 -8.59
N ALA A 306 10.53 3.01 -8.63
CA ALA A 306 11.27 2.89 -9.89
C ALA A 306 10.75 1.74 -10.77
N ARG A 307 10.46 0.57 -10.18
CA ARG A 307 9.86 -0.57 -10.90
C ARG A 307 8.51 -0.23 -11.50
N ILE A 308 7.60 0.33 -10.71
CA ILE A 308 6.25 0.72 -11.17
C ILE A 308 6.34 1.78 -12.28
N ALA A 309 7.25 2.75 -12.17
CA ALA A 309 7.44 3.76 -13.20
C ALA A 309 7.96 3.18 -14.53
N HIS A 310 9.00 2.33 -14.48
CA HIS A 310 9.66 1.82 -15.69
C HIS A 310 9.00 0.58 -16.31
N ARG A 311 8.43 -0.32 -15.51
CA ARG A 311 7.76 -1.54 -15.96
C ARG A 311 6.30 -1.30 -16.33
N ASP A 312 5.58 -0.54 -15.51
CA ASP A 312 4.12 -0.39 -15.62
C ASP A 312 3.70 0.96 -16.24
N GLY A 313 4.67 1.79 -16.64
CA GLY A 313 4.42 3.06 -17.32
C GLY A 313 3.78 4.14 -16.45
N LYS A 314 3.97 4.09 -15.12
CA LYS A 314 3.36 5.01 -14.15
C LYS A 314 4.40 5.98 -13.55
N PRO A 315 4.92 6.98 -14.31
CA PRO A 315 6.05 7.81 -13.89
C PRO A 315 5.79 8.66 -12.64
N ARG A 316 4.53 8.93 -12.29
CA ARG A 316 4.14 9.72 -11.11
C ARG A 316 4.74 9.21 -9.79
N TYR A 317 4.99 7.89 -9.67
CA TYR A 317 5.59 7.32 -8.45
C TYR A 317 7.03 7.80 -8.22
N LEU A 318 7.74 8.26 -9.25
CA LEU A 318 9.08 8.83 -9.07
C LEU A 318 9.06 10.23 -8.44
N ALA A 319 7.92 10.91 -8.37
CA ALA A 319 7.84 12.25 -7.78
C ALA A 319 8.12 12.25 -6.26
N ASP A 320 7.84 11.14 -5.57
CA ASP A 320 8.08 11.00 -4.13
C ASP A 320 9.47 10.44 -3.77
N THR A 321 10.29 10.01 -4.74
CA THR A 321 11.62 9.44 -4.43
C THR A 321 12.54 10.39 -3.64
N PRO A 322 12.58 11.71 -3.88
CA PRO A 322 13.38 12.62 -3.06
C PRO A 322 12.94 12.67 -1.60
N ARG A 323 11.66 12.37 -1.30
CA ARG A 323 11.15 12.36 0.07
C ARG A 323 11.75 11.21 0.88
N PHE A 324 11.81 10.01 0.30
CA PHE A 324 12.43 8.85 0.97
C PHE A 324 13.94 9.00 1.13
N VAL A 325 14.62 9.63 0.16
CA VAL A 325 16.04 9.99 0.29
C VAL A 325 16.26 10.86 1.53
N ARG A 326 15.47 11.93 1.73
CA ARG A 326 15.55 12.77 2.95
C ARG A 326 15.22 12.03 4.26
N TYR A 327 14.38 10.99 4.22
CA TYR A 327 14.13 10.17 5.40
C TYR A 327 15.28 9.19 5.69
N LEU A 328 16.00 8.74 4.65
CA LEU A 328 17.17 7.89 4.75
C LEU A 328 18.41 8.66 5.25
N GLU A 329 18.64 9.87 4.74
CA GLU A 329 19.79 10.74 5.08
C GLU A 329 20.17 10.75 6.59
N PRO A 330 19.27 11.10 7.53
CA PRO A 330 19.63 11.15 8.95
C PRO A 330 19.86 9.76 9.56
N VAL A 331 19.28 8.69 9.01
CA VAL A 331 19.52 7.32 9.48
C VAL A 331 20.88 6.83 8.97
N VAL A 332 21.16 7.04 7.69
CA VAL A 332 22.43 6.70 7.04
C VAL A 332 23.60 7.39 7.72
N ALA A 333 23.47 8.67 8.08
CA ALA A 333 24.51 9.41 8.79
C ALA A 333 24.67 9.01 10.28
N ALA A 334 23.69 8.35 10.88
CA ALA A 334 23.71 7.97 12.29
C ALA A 334 24.32 6.59 12.57
N TYR A 335 24.38 5.69 11.57
CA TYR A 335 24.86 4.32 11.73
C TYR A 335 25.99 4.03 10.76
N GLU A 336 27.20 3.81 11.29
CA GLU A 336 28.42 3.62 10.50
C GLU A 336 28.30 2.57 9.37
N PRO A 337 27.68 1.38 9.58
CA PRO A 337 27.53 0.38 8.52
C PRO A 337 26.64 0.82 7.34
N LEU A 338 25.90 1.93 7.48
CA LEU A 338 25.07 2.52 6.42
C LEU A 338 25.77 3.64 5.64
N ASN A 339 26.88 4.19 6.15
CA ASN A 339 27.52 5.40 5.60
C ASN A 339 27.79 5.33 4.09
N GLY A 340 28.19 4.16 3.58
CA GLY A 340 28.44 3.94 2.15
C GLY A 340 27.22 4.10 1.23
N LEU A 341 25.99 4.13 1.78
CA LEU A 341 24.78 4.47 1.03
C LEU A 341 24.66 5.98 0.74
N ALA A 342 25.28 6.86 1.54
CA ALA A 342 25.17 8.31 1.37
C ALA A 342 25.56 8.80 -0.06
N PRO A 343 26.74 8.44 -0.62
CA PRO A 343 27.10 8.84 -1.98
C PRO A 343 26.21 8.22 -3.07
N LEU A 344 25.46 7.14 -2.78
CA LEU A 344 24.50 6.53 -3.68
C LEU A 344 23.16 7.26 -3.67
N LEU A 345 22.68 7.64 -2.49
CA LEU A 345 21.43 8.37 -2.28
C LEU A 345 21.50 9.82 -2.79
N ALA A 346 22.69 10.43 -2.76
CA ALA A 346 22.93 11.77 -3.31
C ALA A 346 22.89 11.83 -4.86
N LYS A 347 22.83 10.69 -5.57
CA LYS A 347 22.78 10.66 -7.04
C LYS A 347 21.35 10.93 -7.53
N SER A 348 21.21 11.87 -8.45
CA SER A 348 19.96 12.15 -9.18
C SER A 348 19.90 11.41 -10.51
N ALA A 349 18.69 11.16 -11.03
CA ALA A 349 18.53 10.68 -12.39
C ALA A 349 19.00 11.73 -13.42
N PRO A 350 19.56 11.33 -14.57
CA PRO A 350 20.00 12.22 -15.64
C PRO A 350 18.86 12.78 -16.51
#